data_AF-A0A1H4P9D9-F1
#
_entry.id   AF-A0A1H4P9D9-F1
#
_cell.length_a   1.000
_cell.length_b   1.000
_cell.length_c   1.000
_cell.angle_alpha   90.00
_cell.angle_beta   90.00
_cell.angle_gamma   90.00
#
_symmetry.space_group_name_H-M   'P 1'
#
loop_
_entity.id
_entity.type
_entity.pdbx_description
1 polymer ?
#
loop_
_entity_poly.entity_id
_entity_poly.type
_entity_poly.pdbx_seq_one_letter_code
_entity_poly.pdbx_strand_id
1 'polypeptide(L)'
;MARRAGSADLPLHNGRVPAWLGRRMSRLGALITEAIVHHYGRDEYLRRLAHPFWFQSFGAVMGMDWHSSGITTSVIGALKHGLGPLSGELGIHVCGGRGSHSRQTPQELVAIGERIGFDGTTLAKASRLVAKVDSAAVQDGFDLYLHGFIVADDGKWVVVQQGMNGDTRTARRYHWLSEGLKSFVEAPHAAIDGKNQGEIVNLTDGRAAASRENQVKMLGDLGPDRIIREVAALEGRTARSPLPQKRLRPDEPLLPNLIMPSHHDVRPENVIMRRLHGAIASAAESGARDFSDLLLVPGVGARTIRSLALVAEVVHGAPCRFADPARFSLAHGGKDRHPYPVPTKVFDKTIDVMKSAIVKAKLGNEERLDAIRRLDEQTRRYESVAAGPALPDFIAEERRRSHHYGGRSVFGWEPPPDHERVSTGRKDPHQEISAGPRLESDSDRQGISPTR
;
A
#
# COMPACT_ATOMS: atom_id res chain seq x y z
N MET A 1 -12.09 -3.00 22.72
CA MET A 1 -11.66 -1.61 22.50
C MET A 1 -11.48 -1.49 20.99
N ALA A 2 -12.17 -0.61 20.28
CA ALA A 2 -11.59 -0.16 19.03
C ALA A 2 -10.84 1.08 19.37
N ARG A 3 -9.77 1.15 18.64
CA ARG A 3 -8.54 1.76 18.98
C ARG A 3 -8.03 2.11 17.61
N ARG A 4 -7.49 3.31 17.44
CA ARG A 4 -6.60 3.54 16.32
C ARG A 4 -5.59 2.40 16.31
N ALA A 5 -5.48 1.70 15.20
CA ALA A 5 -4.63 0.51 15.12
C ALA A 5 -3.16 0.89 14.94
N GLY A 6 -2.90 2.13 14.51
CA GLY A 6 -1.57 2.72 14.43
C GLY A 6 -1.54 3.94 13.53
N SER A 7 -0.34 4.49 13.32
CA SER A 7 -0.08 5.59 12.39
C SER A 7 1.20 5.41 11.59
N ALA A 8 1.34 6.21 10.53
CA ALA A 8 2.61 6.38 9.86
C ALA A 8 2.88 7.83 9.45
N ASP A 9 4.10 8.34 9.70
CA ASP A 9 4.57 9.64 9.23
C ASP A 9 5.49 9.42 8.01
N LEU A 10 5.15 10.06 6.88
CA LEU A 10 5.70 9.77 5.56
C LEU A 10 6.13 11.07 4.86
N PRO A 11 7.27 11.11 4.17
CA PRO A 11 7.61 12.25 3.31
C PRO A 11 6.63 12.40 2.14
N LEU A 12 6.23 13.64 1.83
CA LEU A 12 5.39 13.93 0.67
C LEU A 12 6.16 13.69 -0.62
N HIS A 13 5.58 12.84 -1.46
CA HIS A 13 6.04 12.60 -2.81
C HIS A 13 5.05 13.15 -3.82
N ASN A 14 5.59 13.80 -4.84
CA ASN A 14 4.82 14.26 -5.98
C ASN A 14 4.86 13.21 -7.10
N GLY A 15 3.82 13.19 -7.93
CA GLY A 15 3.74 12.29 -9.09
C GLY A 15 2.58 11.30 -9.01
N ARG A 16 2.20 10.78 -10.18
CA ARG A 16 1.08 9.86 -10.34
C ARG A 16 1.61 8.46 -10.65
N VAL A 17 0.96 7.45 -10.08
CA VAL A 17 1.21 6.06 -10.47
C VAL A 17 0.80 5.87 -11.93
N PRO A 18 1.71 5.43 -12.81
CA PRO A 18 1.38 5.15 -14.21
C PRO A 18 0.35 4.03 -14.34
N ALA A 19 -0.49 4.09 -15.37
CA ALA A 19 -1.55 3.10 -15.58
C ALA A 19 -1.03 1.66 -15.72
N TRP A 20 0.16 1.48 -16.29
CA TRP A 20 0.78 0.15 -16.42
C TRP A 20 1.15 -0.48 -15.07
N LEU A 21 1.50 0.35 -14.08
CA LEU A 21 1.80 -0.11 -12.72
C LEU A 21 0.50 -0.29 -11.95
N GLY A 22 -0.42 0.67 -12.02
CA GLY A 22 -1.72 0.60 -11.36
C GLY A 22 -2.50 -0.69 -11.68
N ARG A 23 -2.50 -1.13 -12.95
CA ARG A 23 -3.11 -2.42 -13.34
C ARG A 23 -2.45 -3.63 -12.68
N ARG A 24 -1.11 -3.63 -12.54
CA ARG A 24 -0.37 -4.71 -11.85
C ARG A 24 -0.63 -4.69 -10.36
N MET A 25 -0.67 -3.50 -9.75
CA MET A 25 -1.03 -3.32 -8.34
C MET A 25 -2.42 -3.87 -8.06
N SER A 26 -3.43 -3.55 -8.88
CA SER A 26 -4.78 -4.10 -8.71
C SER A 26 -4.83 -5.62 -8.80
N ARG A 27 -4.13 -6.21 -9.78
CA ARG A 27 -4.09 -7.68 -9.95
C ARG A 27 -3.39 -8.35 -8.77
N LEU A 28 -2.20 -7.89 -8.39
CA LEU A 28 -1.44 -8.50 -7.28
C LEU A 28 -2.12 -8.26 -5.93
N GLY A 29 -2.64 -7.05 -5.70
CA GLY A 29 -3.37 -6.71 -4.48
C GLY A 29 -4.63 -7.55 -4.29
N ALA A 30 -5.37 -7.81 -5.37
CA ALA A 30 -6.52 -8.74 -5.34
C ALA A 30 -6.08 -10.16 -4.97
N LEU A 31 -5.05 -10.70 -5.64
CA LEU A 31 -4.55 -12.06 -5.37
C LEU A 31 -4.01 -12.23 -3.95
N ILE A 32 -3.31 -11.24 -3.41
CA ILE A 32 -2.86 -11.25 -2.01
C ILE A 32 -4.05 -11.21 -1.05
N THR A 33 -5.08 -10.41 -1.36
CA THR A 33 -6.32 -10.36 -0.57
C THR A 33 -7.03 -11.72 -0.58
N GLU A 34 -7.21 -12.32 -1.77
CA GLU A 34 -7.80 -13.64 -1.93
C GLU A 34 -7.03 -14.69 -1.11
N ALA A 35 -5.70 -14.69 -1.18
CA ALA A 35 -4.85 -15.62 -0.42
C ALA A 35 -5.03 -15.46 1.10
N ILE A 36 -5.06 -14.22 1.60
CA ILE A 36 -5.22 -13.96 3.03
C ILE A 36 -6.63 -14.34 3.49
N VAL A 37 -7.66 -13.96 2.74
CA VAL A 37 -9.05 -14.29 3.08
C VAL A 37 -9.28 -15.80 3.05
N HIS A 38 -8.71 -16.49 2.06
CA HIS A 38 -8.81 -17.95 1.95
C HIS A 38 -8.18 -18.66 3.16
N HIS A 39 -6.97 -18.28 3.57
CA HIS A 39 -6.27 -18.97 4.68
C HIS A 39 -6.65 -18.49 6.08
N TYR A 40 -6.97 -17.20 6.23
CA TYR A 40 -7.06 -16.55 7.55
C TYR A 40 -8.38 -15.80 7.76
N GLY A 41 -9.24 -15.73 6.74
CA GLY A 41 -10.52 -15.04 6.79
C GLY A 41 -10.44 -13.52 6.62
N ARG A 42 -11.61 -12.90 6.49
CA ARG A 42 -11.77 -11.45 6.29
C ARG A 42 -11.26 -10.63 7.48
N ASP A 43 -11.53 -11.10 8.69
CA ASP A 43 -11.13 -10.41 9.93
C ASP A 43 -9.62 -10.19 9.98
N GLU A 44 -8.83 -11.21 9.65
CA GLU A 44 -7.37 -11.10 9.62
C GLU A 44 -6.90 -10.12 8.55
N TYR A 45 -7.53 -10.12 7.38
CA TYR A 45 -7.22 -9.13 6.34
C TYR A 45 -7.49 -7.69 6.80
N LEU A 46 -8.61 -7.44 7.50
CA LEU A 46 -8.92 -6.12 8.07
C LEU A 46 -7.89 -5.71 9.14
N ARG A 47 -7.46 -6.63 10.02
CA ARG A 47 -6.40 -6.37 11.00
C ARG A 47 -5.08 -5.98 10.33
N ARG A 48 -4.71 -6.66 9.26
CA ARG A 48 -3.48 -6.39 8.50
C ARG A 48 -3.52 -5.03 7.81
N LEU A 49 -4.65 -4.67 7.18
CA LEU A 49 -4.85 -3.32 6.63
C LEU A 49 -4.77 -2.23 7.71
N ALA A 50 -5.15 -2.55 8.94
CA ALA A 50 -5.07 -1.64 10.08
C ALA A 50 -3.64 -1.48 10.63
N HIS A 51 -2.71 -2.38 10.28
CA HIS A 51 -1.33 -2.36 10.78
C HIS A 51 -0.41 -1.51 9.87
N PRO A 52 0.14 -0.38 10.35
CA PRO A 52 0.85 0.58 9.49
C PRO A 52 2.07 0.02 8.76
N PHE A 53 2.84 -0.84 9.43
CA PHE A 53 4.02 -1.50 8.88
C PHE A 53 3.65 -2.54 7.81
N TRP A 54 2.56 -3.28 8.02
CA TRP A 54 2.08 -4.25 7.04
C TRP A 54 1.56 -3.52 5.80
N PHE A 55 0.73 -2.50 5.99
CA PHE A 55 0.17 -1.71 4.89
C PHE A 55 1.28 -1.07 4.04
N GLN A 56 2.35 -0.58 4.68
CA GLN A 56 3.51 -0.04 3.97
C GLN A 56 4.25 -1.12 3.17
N SER A 57 4.49 -2.28 3.79
CA SER A 57 5.14 -3.43 3.15
C SER A 57 4.33 -3.95 1.96
N PHE A 58 3.01 -4.01 2.10
CA PHE A 58 2.06 -4.38 1.06
C PHE A 58 2.15 -3.44 -0.14
N GLY A 59 2.18 -2.12 0.11
CA GLY A 59 2.45 -1.11 -0.92
C GLY A 59 3.79 -1.29 -1.62
N ALA A 60 4.85 -1.56 -0.86
CA ALA A 60 6.21 -1.75 -1.39
C ALA A 60 6.31 -3.00 -2.29
N VAL A 61 5.72 -4.13 -1.89
CA VAL A 61 5.64 -5.33 -2.74
C VAL A 61 4.90 -5.07 -4.05
N MET A 62 3.94 -4.15 -4.07
CA MET A 62 3.20 -3.75 -5.27
C MET A 62 3.97 -2.79 -6.19
N GLY A 63 5.26 -2.51 -5.93
CA GLY A 63 6.13 -1.71 -6.78
C GLY A 63 6.08 -0.20 -6.50
N MET A 64 5.56 0.21 -5.34
CA MET A 64 5.66 1.59 -4.87
C MET A 64 6.97 1.84 -4.15
N ASP A 65 7.49 3.06 -4.20
CA ASP A 65 8.67 3.44 -3.44
C ASP A 65 8.39 3.31 -1.93
N TRP A 66 9.26 2.58 -1.26
CA TRP A 66 9.02 1.98 0.07
C TRP A 66 8.62 2.95 1.18
N HIS A 67 9.02 4.22 1.09
CA HIS A 67 8.84 5.28 2.09
C HIS A 67 7.81 6.34 1.66
N SER A 68 7.19 6.16 0.49
CA SER A 68 6.34 7.19 -0.11
C SER A 68 4.97 7.35 0.55
N SER A 69 4.54 8.60 0.77
CA SER A 69 3.15 8.92 1.11
C SER A 69 2.14 8.55 0.01
N GLY A 70 2.62 8.36 -1.22
CA GLY A 70 1.81 7.90 -2.36
C GLY A 70 1.30 6.46 -2.20
N ILE A 71 1.89 5.65 -1.31
CA ILE A 71 1.46 4.27 -1.04
C ILE A 71 -0.01 4.23 -0.64
N THR A 72 -0.43 5.09 0.30
CA THR A 72 -1.81 5.08 0.81
C THR A 72 -2.84 5.26 -0.29
N THR A 73 -2.65 6.28 -1.12
CA THR A 73 -3.56 6.56 -2.24
C THR A 73 -3.56 5.43 -3.26
N SER A 74 -2.37 4.92 -3.57
CA SER A 74 -2.19 3.96 -4.68
C SER A 74 -2.69 2.57 -4.30
N VAL A 75 -2.47 2.14 -3.05
CA VAL A 75 -2.98 0.88 -2.51
C VAL A 75 -4.50 0.92 -2.42
N ILE A 76 -5.09 1.97 -1.83
CA ILE A 76 -6.56 2.08 -1.75
C ILE A 76 -7.19 2.10 -3.15
N GLY A 77 -6.62 2.86 -4.08
CA GLY A 77 -7.03 2.85 -5.48
C GLY A 77 -6.91 1.46 -6.11
N ALA A 78 -5.77 0.78 -5.94
CA ALA A 78 -5.54 -0.54 -6.49
C ALA A 78 -6.52 -1.59 -5.96
N LEU A 79 -6.78 -1.59 -4.65
CA LEU A 79 -7.74 -2.48 -3.99
C LEU A 79 -9.18 -2.20 -4.45
N LYS A 80 -9.59 -0.92 -4.56
CA LYS A 80 -10.94 -0.56 -5.04
C LYS A 80 -11.22 -1.12 -6.44
N HIS A 81 -10.24 -1.04 -7.34
CA HIS A 81 -10.39 -1.60 -8.69
C HIS A 81 -10.23 -3.12 -8.73
N GLY A 82 -9.29 -3.67 -7.96
CA GLY A 82 -8.97 -5.10 -7.99
C GLY A 82 -10.00 -5.99 -7.29
N LEU A 83 -10.57 -5.52 -6.18
CA LEU A 83 -11.55 -6.26 -5.38
C LEU A 83 -12.99 -6.04 -5.84
N GLY A 84 -13.29 -4.97 -6.58
CA GLY A 84 -14.64 -4.68 -7.06
C GLY A 84 -15.30 -5.85 -7.80
N PRO A 85 -14.64 -6.50 -8.78
CA PRO A 85 -15.18 -7.68 -9.46
C PRO A 85 -15.30 -8.93 -8.59
N LEU A 86 -14.61 -8.97 -7.44
CA LEU A 86 -14.54 -10.12 -6.53
C LEU A 86 -15.36 -9.90 -5.25
N SER A 87 -16.02 -8.75 -5.10
CA SER A 87 -16.61 -8.34 -3.82
C SER A 87 -17.73 -9.26 -3.36
N GLY A 88 -18.49 -9.87 -4.27
CA GLY A 88 -19.52 -10.86 -3.93
C GLY A 88 -18.95 -12.19 -3.45
N GLU A 89 -17.77 -12.59 -3.94
CA GLU A 89 -17.11 -13.82 -3.49
C GLU A 89 -16.35 -13.61 -2.18
N LEU A 90 -15.58 -12.53 -2.11
CA LEU A 90 -14.75 -12.21 -0.94
C LEU A 90 -15.54 -11.57 0.18
N GLY A 91 -16.71 -11.00 -0.10
CA GLY A 91 -17.49 -10.23 0.85
C GLY A 91 -16.71 -9.06 1.45
N ILE A 92 -15.91 -8.38 0.62
CA ILE A 92 -15.08 -7.22 0.97
C ILE A 92 -15.36 -6.11 -0.06
N HIS A 93 -15.63 -4.91 0.46
CA HIS A 93 -15.94 -3.73 -0.35
C HIS A 93 -15.01 -2.59 0.06
N VAL A 94 -14.48 -1.87 -0.93
CA VAL A 94 -13.56 -0.74 -0.73
C VAL A 94 -14.24 0.54 -1.19
N CYS A 95 -14.46 1.45 -0.26
CA CYS A 95 -15.10 2.73 -0.47
C CYS A 95 -14.12 3.89 -0.31
N GLY A 96 -14.50 5.03 -0.86
CA GLY A 96 -13.75 6.26 -0.72
C GLY A 96 -12.58 6.38 -1.70
N GLY A 97 -11.60 7.21 -1.34
CA GLY A 97 -10.44 7.57 -2.15
C GLY A 97 -10.01 9.02 -1.89
N ARG A 98 -9.55 9.70 -2.94
CA ARG A 98 -9.19 11.14 -2.89
C ARG A 98 -10.32 12.02 -3.40
N GLY A 99 -10.36 13.26 -2.93
CA GLY A 99 -11.23 14.31 -3.48
C GLY A 99 -12.71 13.95 -3.39
N SER A 100 -13.41 13.93 -4.54
CA SER A 100 -14.84 13.57 -4.61
C SER A 100 -15.13 12.19 -4.03
N HIS A 101 -14.27 11.20 -4.29
CA HIS A 101 -14.46 9.84 -3.81
C HIS A 101 -14.47 9.77 -2.28
N SER A 102 -13.60 10.53 -1.60
CA SER A 102 -13.61 10.64 -0.13
C SER A 102 -14.98 11.10 0.39
N ARG A 103 -15.54 12.14 -0.25
CA ARG A 103 -16.85 12.71 0.12
C ARG A 103 -18.04 11.80 -0.20
N GLN A 104 -17.89 10.88 -1.16
CA GLN A 104 -18.93 9.93 -1.59
C GLN A 104 -18.95 8.65 -0.74
N THR A 105 -17.97 8.43 0.13
CA THR A 105 -17.88 7.23 0.99
C THR A 105 -19.19 6.93 1.73
N PRO A 106 -19.89 7.91 2.36
CA PRO A 106 -21.16 7.65 3.03
C PRO A 106 -22.23 7.07 2.09
N GLN A 107 -22.35 7.59 0.87
CA GLN A 107 -23.31 7.11 -0.13
C GLN A 107 -22.93 5.73 -0.66
N GLU A 108 -21.64 5.47 -0.89
CA GLU A 108 -21.14 4.15 -1.29
C GLU A 108 -21.49 3.09 -0.22
N LEU A 109 -21.32 3.41 1.07
CA LEU A 109 -21.65 2.51 2.18
C LEU A 109 -23.14 2.21 2.29
N VAL A 110 -24.00 3.20 2.09
CA VAL A 110 -25.47 3.01 2.04
C VAL A 110 -25.84 2.07 0.88
N ALA A 111 -25.33 2.34 -0.32
CA ALA A 111 -25.62 1.53 -1.51
C ALA A 111 -25.08 0.09 -1.43
N ILE A 112 -23.97 -0.14 -0.71
CA ILE A 112 -23.51 -1.51 -0.44
C ILE A 112 -24.41 -2.17 0.62
N GLY A 113 -24.76 -1.45 1.69
CA GLY A 113 -25.65 -1.97 2.74
C GLY A 113 -27.01 -2.41 2.19
N GLU A 114 -27.60 -1.65 1.27
CA GLU A 114 -28.84 -2.01 0.56
C GLU A 114 -28.73 -3.31 -0.25
N ARG A 115 -27.53 -3.61 -0.79
CA ARG A 115 -27.30 -4.82 -1.61
C ARG A 115 -26.94 -6.04 -0.78
N ILE A 116 -26.23 -5.86 0.33
CA ILE A 116 -25.63 -6.94 1.12
C ILE A 116 -26.43 -7.25 2.39
N GLY A 117 -27.15 -6.27 2.95
CA GLY A 117 -28.01 -6.44 4.11
C GLY A 117 -27.45 -5.94 5.44
N PHE A 118 -26.33 -5.19 5.46
CA PHE A 118 -25.84 -4.50 6.66
C PHE A 118 -26.37 -3.06 6.76
N ASP A 119 -26.34 -2.47 7.96
CA ASP A 119 -26.76 -1.07 8.19
C ASP A 119 -25.75 -0.05 7.63
N GLY A 120 -25.91 0.27 6.35
CA GLY A 120 -25.10 1.27 5.65
C GLY A 120 -25.21 2.69 6.22
N THR A 121 -26.32 3.04 6.88
CA THR A 121 -26.51 4.37 7.48
C THR A 121 -25.65 4.53 8.73
N THR A 122 -25.60 3.50 9.57
CA THR A 122 -24.70 3.46 10.73
C THR A 122 -23.23 3.51 10.30
N LEU A 123 -22.85 2.75 9.27
CA LEU A 123 -21.48 2.81 8.74
C LEU A 123 -21.14 4.15 8.08
N ALA A 124 -22.09 4.78 7.38
CA ALA A 124 -21.94 6.13 6.85
C ALA A 124 -21.70 7.16 7.97
N LYS A 125 -22.38 7.02 9.11
CA LYS A 125 -22.12 7.84 10.31
C LYS A 125 -20.74 7.56 10.90
N ALA A 126 -20.33 6.29 10.99
CA ALA A 126 -19.00 5.90 11.45
C ALA A 126 -17.89 6.48 10.57
N SER A 127 -18.02 6.40 9.24
CA SER A 127 -17.10 7.01 8.27
C SER A 127 -16.92 8.51 8.51
N ARG A 128 -18.02 9.26 8.68
CA ARG A 128 -17.97 10.71 8.97
C ARG A 128 -17.32 11.01 10.32
N LEU A 129 -17.62 10.23 11.35
CA LEU A 129 -17.03 10.40 12.67
C LEU A 129 -15.52 10.17 12.63
N VAL A 130 -15.06 9.09 12.00
CA VAL A 130 -13.63 8.79 11.84
C VAL A 130 -12.91 9.93 11.10
N ALA A 131 -13.48 10.43 10.01
CA ALA A 131 -12.93 11.59 9.29
C ALA A 131 -12.85 12.85 10.16
N LYS A 132 -13.90 13.15 10.93
CA LYS A 132 -13.95 14.32 11.82
C LYS A 132 -13.03 14.21 13.03
N VAL A 133 -12.84 13.01 13.55
CA VAL A 133 -11.91 12.79 14.64
C VAL A 133 -10.48 13.12 14.19
N ASP A 134 -10.05 12.56 13.06
CA ASP A 134 -8.69 12.77 12.54
C ASP A 134 -8.46 14.19 11.95
N SER A 135 -9.53 14.94 11.63
CA SER A 135 -9.39 16.30 11.08
C SER A 135 -9.67 17.44 12.06
N ALA A 136 -10.49 17.22 13.09
CA ALA A 136 -11.02 18.30 13.94
C ALA A 136 -10.88 18.04 15.44
N ALA A 137 -11.02 16.78 15.88
CA ALA A 137 -10.79 16.43 17.28
C ALA A 137 -9.30 16.32 17.62
N VAL A 138 -8.48 15.99 16.61
CA VAL A 138 -7.03 16.02 16.68
C VAL A 138 -6.53 17.06 15.70
N GLN A 139 -6.08 18.19 16.24
CA GLN A 139 -5.55 19.32 15.49
C GLN A 139 -4.03 19.27 15.55
N ASP A 140 -3.45 18.38 14.73
CA ASP A 140 -2.01 18.13 14.64
C ASP A 140 -1.35 18.79 13.42
N GLY A 141 -2.10 19.65 12.71
CA GLY A 141 -1.63 20.37 11.52
C GLY A 141 -1.65 19.55 10.23
N PHE A 142 -2.32 18.40 10.18
CA PHE A 142 -2.47 17.61 8.96
C PHE A 142 -3.88 17.72 8.38
N ASP A 143 -3.99 18.26 7.16
CA ASP A 143 -5.26 18.37 6.45
C ASP A 143 -5.62 17.05 5.77
N LEU A 144 -6.82 16.54 6.04
CA LEU A 144 -7.30 15.27 5.52
C LEU A 144 -7.37 15.28 3.98
N TYR A 145 -6.61 14.39 3.35
CA TYR A 145 -6.45 14.31 1.89
C TYR A 145 -7.10 13.07 1.26
N LEU A 146 -7.06 11.94 1.98
CA LEU A 146 -7.59 10.66 1.54
C LEU A 146 -8.40 10.03 2.67
N HIS A 147 -9.55 9.46 2.31
CA HIS A 147 -10.37 8.61 3.17
C HIS A 147 -10.63 7.29 2.45
N GLY A 148 -10.07 6.18 2.93
CA GLY A 148 -10.37 4.84 2.44
C GLY A 148 -11.10 4.03 3.50
N PHE A 149 -12.28 3.51 3.18
CA PHE A 149 -13.10 2.72 4.10
C PHE A 149 -13.30 1.33 3.50
N ILE A 150 -12.83 0.29 4.17
CA ILE A 150 -12.96 -1.10 3.72
C ILE A 150 -13.90 -1.82 4.66
N VAL A 151 -14.95 -2.44 4.13
CA VAL A 151 -16.03 -3.09 4.89
C VAL A 151 -16.25 -4.51 4.40
N ALA A 152 -16.45 -5.44 5.33
CA ALA A 152 -16.86 -6.81 5.08
C ALA A 152 -18.38 -6.97 5.21
N ASP A 153 -18.97 -8.00 4.61
CA ASP A 153 -20.44 -8.20 4.63
C ASP A 153 -21.03 -8.37 6.03
N ASP A 154 -20.22 -8.80 7.01
CA ASP A 154 -20.63 -8.90 8.42
C ASP A 154 -20.58 -7.54 9.15
N GLY A 155 -20.35 -6.45 8.42
CA GLY A 155 -20.32 -5.08 8.94
C GLY A 155 -19.00 -4.71 9.63
N LYS A 156 -18.02 -5.61 9.73
CA LYS A 156 -16.68 -5.25 10.22
C LYS A 156 -15.96 -4.42 9.18
N TRP A 157 -15.20 -3.43 9.65
CA TRP A 157 -14.50 -2.50 8.79
C TRP A 157 -13.13 -2.08 9.32
N VAL A 158 -12.33 -1.54 8.40
CA VAL A 158 -11.08 -0.83 8.66
C VAL A 158 -11.09 0.48 7.85
N VAL A 159 -10.61 1.56 8.45
CA VAL A 159 -10.42 2.84 7.75
C VAL A 159 -8.94 3.18 7.71
N VAL A 160 -8.46 3.55 6.53
CA VAL A 160 -7.12 4.09 6.30
C VAL A 160 -7.26 5.50 5.76
N GLN A 161 -6.87 6.48 6.57
CA GLN A 161 -6.91 7.89 6.22
C GLN A 161 -5.50 8.44 6.03
N GLN A 162 -5.36 9.51 5.25
CA GLN A 162 -4.11 10.25 5.20
C GLN A 162 -4.38 11.74 5.23
N GLY A 163 -3.76 12.42 6.19
CA GLY A 163 -3.62 13.87 6.23
C GLY A 163 -2.27 14.31 5.66
N MET A 164 -2.19 15.55 5.18
CA MET A 164 -0.97 16.16 4.65
C MET A 164 -0.68 17.47 5.38
N ASN A 165 0.58 17.71 5.67
CA ASN A 165 1.06 18.98 6.20
C ASN A 165 1.99 19.60 5.14
N GLY A 166 1.55 20.72 4.55
CA GLY A 166 2.26 21.40 3.47
C GLY A 166 3.59 22.01 3.93
N ASP A 167 3.61 22.56 5.15
CA ASP A 167 4.75 23.29 5.71
C ASP A 167 5.95 22.36 5.97
N THR A 168 5.69 21.21 6.59
CA THR A 168 6.70 20.19 6.90
C THR A 168 6.96 19.24 5.73
N ARG A 169 6.15 19.33 4.66
CA ARG A 169 6.16 18.41 3.52
C ARG A 169 6.06 16.93 3.95
N THR A 170 5.22 16.66 4.94
CA THR A 170 4.95 15.30 5.43
C THR A 170 3.47 14.93 5.27
N ALA A 171 3.19 13.64 5.28
CA ALA A 171 1.86 13.07 5.39
C ALA A 171 1.78 12.18 6.62
N ARG A 172 0.63 12.20 7.29
CA ARG A 172 0.32 11.29 8.39
C ARG A 172 -0.79 10.36 7.96
N ARG A 173 -0.55 9.06 8.04
CA ARG A 173 -1.52 8.00 7.81
C ARG A 173 -2.12 7.56 9.13
N TYR A 174 -3.44 7.44 9.19
CA TYR A 174 -4.20 7.00 10.35
C TYR A 174 -4.93 5.70 10.01
N HIS A 175 -4.86 4.72 10.91
CA HIS A 175 -5.54 3.44 10.75
C HIS A 175 -6.54 3.22 11.88
N TRP A 176 -7.76 2.81 11.52
CA TRP A 176 -8.84 2.47 12.44
C TRP A 176 -9.37 1.10 12.13
N LEU A 177 -9.68 0.31 13.17
CA LEU A 177 -10.28 -1.02 13.03
C LEU A 177 -11.56 -1.08 13.86
N SER A 178 -12.64 -1.59 13.29
CA SER A 178 -13.93 -1.76 13.99
C SER A 178 -13.91 -2.77 15.14
N GLU A 179 -13.03 -3.77 15.06
CA GLU A 179 -12.91 -4.84 16.05
C GLU A 179 -12.73 -4.25 17.45
N GLY A 180 -13.69 -4.55 18.33
CA GLY A 180 -13.70 -4.10 19.71
C GLY A 180 -14.26 -2.69 19.98
N LEU A 181 -14.76 -1.93 18.99
CA LEU A 181 -15.17 -0.51 19.13
C LEU A 181 -16.18 -0.28 20.24
N LYS A 182 -15.83 0.61 21.18
CA LYS A 182 -16.71 1.10 22.24
C LYS A 182 -17.01 2.60 22.10
N SER A 183 -16.05 3.41 21.66
CA SER A 183 -16.20 4.86 21.51
C SER A 183 -15.29 5.40 20.39
N PHE A 184 -15.77 6.39 19.64
CA PHE A 184 -14.99 7.10 18.62
C PHE A 184 -14.13 8.24 19.19
N VAL A 185 -14.34 8.61 20.45
CA VAL A 185 -13.77 9.84 21.05
C VAL A 185 -13.05 9.59 22.37
N GLU A 186 -12.98 8.35 22.84
CA GLU A 186 -12.27 7.97 24.07
C GLU A 186 -11.05 7.10 23.75
N ALA A 187 -9.88 7.76 23.81
CA ALA A 187 -8.53 7.25 23.55
C ALA A 187 -8.22 6.57 22.19
N PRO A 188 -8.76 7.04 21.04
CA PRO A 188 -8.21 6.64 19.74
C PRO A 188 -6.79 7.19 19.51
N HIS A 189 -6.33 8.29 20.14
CA HIS A 189 -5.05 8.93 19.77
C HIS A 189 -3.94 8.81 20.81
N ALA A 190 -3.96 7.75 21.63
CA ALA A 190 -2.87 7.44 22.59
C ALA A 190 -1.49 7.21 21.92
N ALA A 191 -1.41 7.21 20.60
CA ALA A 191 -0.18 7.02 19.82
C ALA A 191 -0.02 8.01 18.66
N ILE A 192 -0.35 9.29 18.86
CA ILE A 192 0.36 10.32 18.08
C ILE A 192 1.78 10.38 18.66
N ASP A 193 2.63 9.47 18.21
CA ASP A 193 4.04 9.48 18.53
C ASP A 193 4.79 10.05 17.31
N GLY A 194 5.80 10.86 17.57
CA GLY A 194 6.45 11.67 16.54
C GLY A 194 7.25 12.80 17.16
N LYS A 195 8.12 13.43 16.36
CA LYS A 195 8.88 14.60 16.84
C LYS A 195 7.88 15.68 17.27
N ASN A 196 8.05 16.25 18.46
CA ASN A 196 7.20 17.34 18.93
C ASN A 196 7.30 18.52 17.97
N GLN A 197 6.20 18.90 17.33
CA GLN A 197 6.11 20.02 16.38
C GLN A 197 5.36 21.23 16.96
N GLY A 198 5.09 21.25 18.26
CA GLY A 198 4.37 22.33 18.94
C GLY A 198 3.22 21.83 19.82
N GLU A 199 2.36 22.76 20.21
CA GLU A 199 1.15 22.48 20.97
C GLU A 199 0.08 21.91 20.04
N ILE A 200 -0.46 20.74 20.41
CA ILE A 200 -1.53 20.07 19.67
C ILE A 200 -2.77 19.98 20.55
N VAL A 201 -3.93 20.24 19.97
CA VAL A 201 -5.21 20.02 20.66
C VAL A 201 -5.68 18.61 20.35
N ASN A 202 -5.79 17.77 21.39
CA ASN A 202 -6.29 16.41 21.28
C ASN A 202 -7.53 16.23 22.17
N LEU A 203 -8.71 16.49 21.59
CA LEU A 203 -9.99 16.29 22.27
C LEU A 203 -10.37 14.83 22.38
N THR A 204 -9.59 13.89 21.86
CA THR A 204 -9.87 12.44 21.97
C THR A 204 -9.19 11.78 23.16
N ASP A 205 -8.29 12.50 23.83
CA ASP A 205 -7.64 12.02 25.05
C ASP A 205 -8.70 11.75 26.13
N GLY A 206 -8.52 10.68 26.91
CA GLY A 206 -9.42 10.38 28.03
C GLY A 206 -9.51 11.54 29.02
N ARG A 207 -8.41 12.29 29.21
CA ARG A 207 -8.35 13.49 30.07
C ARG A 207 -9.18 14.66 29.52
N ALA A 208 -9.48 14.67 28.23
CA ALA A 208 -10.28 15.71 27.58
C ALA A 208 -11.80 15.51 27.74
N ALA A 209 -12.27 14.50 28.49
CA ALA A 209 -13.70 14.22 28.69
C ALA A 209 -14.48 15.44 29.20
N ALA A 210 -14.03 16.04 30.30
CA ALA A 210 -14.63 17.25 30.85
C ALA A 210 -14.60 18.42 29.86
N SER A 211 -13.56 18.52 29.03
CA SER A 211 -13.48 19.56 27.98
C SER A 211 -14.55 19.36 26.92
N ARG A 212 -14.74 18.14 26.42
CA ARG A 212 -15.79 17.81 25.44
C ARG A 212 -17.20 18.11 25.99
N GLU A 213 -17.48 17.67 27.21
CA GLU A 213 -18.78 17.89 27.86
C GLU A 213 -19.07 19.39 28.05
N ASN A 214 -18.08 20.13 28.55
CA ASN A 214 -18.22 21.58 28.75
C ASN A 214 -18.36 22.34 27.43
N GLN A 215 -17.70 21.91 26.34
CA GLN A 215 -17.88 22.53 25.03
C GLN A 215 -19.31 22.36 24.51
N VAL A 216 -19.89 21.16 24.64
CA VAL A 216 -21.28 20.89 24.25
C VAL A 216 -22.25 21.70 25.13
N LYS A 217 -22.01 21.71 26.45
CA LYS A 217 -22.81 22.50 27.40
C LYS A 217 -22.75 23.99 27.10
N MET A 218 -21.55 24.54 26.89
CA MET A 218 -21.34 25.95 26.57
C MET A 218 -22.04 26.34 25.26
N LEU A 219 -21.99 25.49 24.23
CA LEU A 219 -22.73 25.69 22.99
C LEU A 219 -24.24 25.73 23.22
N GLY A 220 -24.77 24.84 24.07
CA GLY A 220 -26.18 24.81 24.44
C GLY A 220 -26.62 26.03 25.26
N ASP A 221 -25.82 26.43 26.25
CA ASP A 221 -26.17 27.48 27.22
C ASP A 221 -25.97 28.91 26.66
N LEU A 222 -24.91 29.12 25.88
CA LEU A 222 -24.50 30.46 25.43
C LEU A 222 -24.83 30.71 23.95
N GLY A 223 -24.86 29.67 23.12
CA GLY A 223 -24.98 29.80 21.66
C GLY A 223 -23.70 30.35 20.99
N PRO A 224 -23.53 30.13 19.68
CA PRO A 224 -22.28 30.43 18.95
C PRO A 224 -21.89 31.92 18.99
N ASP A 225 -22.85 32.83 18.82
CA ASP A 225 -22.58 34.28 18.74
C ASP A 225 -22.12 34.87 20.07
N ARG A 226 -22.55 34.28 21.19
CA ARG A 226 -22.09 34.70 22.52
C ARG A 226 -20.70 34.14 22.79
N ILE A 227 -20.43 32.89 22.43
CA ILE A 227 -19.10 32.28 22.57
C ILE A 227 -18.05 33.12 21.82
N ILE A 228 -18.33 33.51 20.56
CA ILE A 228 -17.40 34.34 19.77
C ILE A 228 -17.13 35.68 20.47
N ARG A 229 -18.17 36.32 21.02
CA ARG A 229 -18.00 37.58 21.77
C ARG A 229 -17.17 37.42 23.03
N GLU A 230 -17.39 36.35 23.80
CA GLU A 230 -16.62 36.05 25.02
C GLU A 230 -15.15 35.74 24.68
N VAL A 231 -14.89 34.96 23.61
CA VAL A 231 -13.52 34.66 23.15
C VAL A 231 -12.81 35.94 22.70
N ALA A 232 -13.45 36.79 21.89
CA ALA A 232 -12.88 38.08 21.48
C ALA A 232 -12.58 38.99 22.67
N ALA A 233 -13.40 38.95 23.73
CA ALA A 233 -13.17 39.69 24.96
C ALA A 233 -11.99 39.14 25.81
N LEU A 234 -11.73 37.83 25.73
CA LEU A 234 -10.62 37.15 26.42
C LEU A 234 -9.29 37.27 25.67
N GLU A 235 -9.30 37.15 24.34
CA GLU A 235 -8.13 37.34 23.47
C GLU A 235 -7.61 38.78 23.55
N GLY A 236 -8.48 39.76 23.82
CA GLY A 236 -8.08 41.14 24.13
C GLY A 236 -7.52 41.37 25.54
N ARG A 237 -7.48 40.37 26.43
CA ARG A 237 -7.21 40.57 27.88
C ARG A 237 -6.10 39.75 28.53
N THR A 238 -5.47 38.77 27.90
CA THR A 238 -4.49 37.94 28.66
C THR A 238 -3.18 37.62 27.97
N ALA A 239 -2.12 38.10 28.64
CA ALA A 239 -0.77 37.57 28.66
C ALA A 239 -0.73 36.13 29.22
N ARG A 240 0.36 35.45 28.84
CA ARG A 240 0.83 34.10 29.18
C ARG A 240 0.38 33.56 30.55
N SER A 241 -0.16 32.34 30.55
CA SER A 241 -0.22 31.46 31.72
C SER A 241 0.61 30.17 31.46
N PRO A 242 1.37 29.63 32.44
CA PRO A 242 2.22 28.45 32.22
C PRO A 242 1.41 27.15 32.25
N LEU A 243 1.82 26.20 31.40
CA LEU A 243 1.22 24.87 31.25
C LEU A 243 1.52 23.93 32.46
N PRO A 244 0.57 23.07 32.85
CA PRO A 244 0.83 21.99 33.79
C PRO A 244 1.72 20.90 33.17
N GLN A 245 2.68 20.43 33.97
CA GLN A 245 3.68 19.43 33.58
C GLN A 245 3.07 18.06 33.26
N LYS A 246 3.58 17.46 32.18
CA LYS A 246 3.23 16.17 31.59
C LYS A 246 3.51 15.02 32.58
N ARG A 247 2.47 14.46 33.22
CA ARG A 247 2.54 13.10 33.81
C ARG A 247 2.09 12.10 32.75
N LEU A 248 3.04 11.35 32.20
CA LEU A 248 2.77 10.17 31.38
C LEU A 248 2.36 9.02 32.33
N ARG A 249 1.22 8.39 32.07
CA ARG A 249 0.83 7.14 32.73
C ARG A 249 1.74 6.01 32.19
N PRO A 250 2.47 5.26 33.03
CA PRO A 250 3.39 4.18 32.60
C PRO A 250 2.74 2.97 31.92
N ASP A 251 1.42 2.89 31.86
CA ASP A 251 0.64 1.65 31.75
C ASP A 251 -0.32 1.60 30.55
N GLU A 252 -0.30 2.59 29.66
CA GLU A 252 -1.04 2.55 28.38
C GLU A 252 -0.19 1.84 27.28
N PRO A 253 -0.67 0.75 26.66
CA PRO A 253 0.08 0.11 25.58
C PRO A 253 0.24 1.09 24.40
N LEU A 254 1.48 1.27 23.92
CA LEU A 254 1.78 2.09 22.75
C LEU A 254 1.24 1.41 21.49
N LEU A 255 0.59 2.17 20.60
CA LEU A 255 0.19 1.63 19.30
C LEU A 255 1.37 1.63 18.33
N PRO A 256 1.36 0.74 17.33
CA PRO A 256 2.33 0.79 16.24
C PRO A 256 2.39 2.17 15.57
N ASN A 257 3.57 2.76 15.53
CA ASN A 257 3.83 4.00 14.82
C ASN A 257 5.04 3.82 13.88
N LEU A 258 4.82 4.05 12.59
CA LEU A 258 5.84 3.93 11.55
C LEU A 258 6.34 5.32 11.15
N ILE A 259 7.62 5.62 11.36
CA ILE A 259 8.22 6.87 10.88
C ILE A 259 9.13 6.54 9.70
N MET A 260 8.82 7.09 8.53
CA MET A 260 9.65 6.91 7.35
C MET A 260 10.70 8.01 7.21
N PRO A 261 11.91 7.67 6.76
CA PRO A 261 12.94 8.67 6.54
C PRO A 261 12.61 9.52 5.31
N SER A 262 13.26 10.67 5.21
CA SER A 262 13.14 11.58 4.08
C SER A 262 13.92 11.13 2.84
N HIS A 263 14.87 10.20 3.00
CA HIS A 263 15.73 9.73 1.91
C HIS A 263 15.05 8.64 1.08
N HIS A 264 15.25 8.68 -0.25
CA HIS A 264 14.62 7.73 -1.18
C HIS A 264 15.34 6.38 -1.27
N ASP A 265 16.65 6.37 -1.07
CA ASP A 265 17.49 5.18 -1.22
C ASP A 265 17.23 4.13 -0.12
N VAL A 266 17.28 2.85 -0.49
CA VAL A 266 17.15 1.77 0.50
C VAL A 266 18.54 1.49 1.06
N ARG A 267 18.74 1.76 2.36
CA ARG A 267 20.03 1.62 3.04
C ARG A 267 20.09 0.35 3.90
N PRO A 268 21.30 -0.15 4.25
CA PRO A 268 21.44 -1.32 5.11
C PRO A 268 20.69 -1.19 6.45
N GLU A 269 20.66 0.00 7.05
CA GLU A 269 19.91 0.28 8.29
C GLU A 269 18.38 0.15 8.13
N ASN A 270 17.86 0.19 6.90
CA ASN A 270 16.42 0.06 6.62
C ASN A 270 15.97 -1.40 6.41
N VAL A 271 16.92 -2.35 6.38
CA VAL A 271 16.67 -3.74 6.02
C VAL A 271 17.29 -4.67 7.06
N ILE A 272 16.51 -5.60 7.60
CA ILE A 272 17.07 -6.64 8.46
C ILE A 272 17.71 -7.70 7.56
N MET A 273 19.04 -7.61 7.37
CA MET A 273 19.77 -8.37 6.36
C MET A 273 19.57 -9.88 6.43
N ARG A 274 19.53 -10.48 7.62
CA ARG A 274 19.28 -11.92 7.79
C ARG A 274 17.95 -12.38 7.17
N ARG A 275 16.92 -11.53 7.20
CA ARG A 275 15.60 -11.82 6.59
C ARG A 275 15.68 -11.77 5.07
N LEU A 276 16.43 -10.80 4.54
CA LEU A 276 16.70 -10.70 3.11
C LEU A 276 17.51 -11.90 2.62
N HIS A 277 18.57 -12.29 3.35
CA HIS A 277 19.39 -13.45 3.03
C HIS A 277 18.58 -14.74 3.06
N GLY A 278 17.67 -14.91 4.03
CA GLY A 278 16.72 -16.03 4.04
C GLY A 278 15.87 -16.12 2.77
N ALA A 279 15.36 -14.98 2.28
CA ALA A 279 14.54 -14.93 1.06
C ALA A 279 15.36 -15.14 -0.23
N ILE A 280 16.64 -14.74 -0.22
CA ILE A 280 17.57 -15.00 -1.32
C ILE A 280 17.97 -16.48 -1.35
N ALA A 281 18.26 -17.06 -0.19
CA ALA A 281 18.68 -18.44 -0.03
C ALA A 281 17.54 -19.42 -0.34
N SER A 282 16.29 -19.13 0.07
CA SER A 282 15.14 -19.96 -0.30
C SER A 282 14.95 -20.06 -1.82
N ALA A 283 15.36 -19.03 -2.57
CA ALA A 283 15.35 -19.05 -4.02
C ALA A 283 16.54 -19.77 -4.66
N ALA A 284 17.70 -19.79 -3.99
CA ALA A 284 18.92 -20.44 -4.50
C ALA A 284 18.95 -21.93 -4.18
N GLU A 285 18.63 -22.29 -2.94
CA GLU A 285 18.63 -23.64 -2.38
C GLU A 285 17.29 -24.35 -2.65
N SER A 286 16.81 -24.27 -3.89
CA SER A 286 15.51 -24.78 -4.36
C SER A 286 15.42 -26.32 -4.31
N GLY A 287 15.50 -26.90 -3.12
CA GLY A 287 15.54 -28.33 -2.81
C GLY A 287 14.50 -28.77 -1.77
N ALA A 288 13.37 -28.07 -1.64
CA ALA A 288 12.22 -28.64 -0.93
C ALA A 288 11.48 -29.57 -1.90
N ARG A 289 11.30 -30.83 -1.51
CA ARG A 289 10.71 -31.92 -2.33
C ARG A 289 9.30 -31.62 -2.87
N ASP A 290 8.61 -30.61 -2.32
CA ASP A 290 7.26 -30.18 -2.73
C ASP A 290 7.23 -28.82 -3.46
N PHE A 291 8.41 -28.26 -3.79
CA PHE A 291 8.53 -26.98 -4.49
C PHE A 291 8.78 -27.15 -6.00
N SER A 292 8.96 -28.40 -6.46
CA SER A 292 9.09 -28.76 -7.88
C SER A 292 7.96 -28.17 -8.71
N ASP A 293 6.74 -28.20 -8.19
CA ASP A 293 5.55 -27.70 -8.88
C ASP A 293 5.60 -26.21 -9.22
N LEU A 294 6.27 -25.40 -8.38
CA LEU A 294 6.45 -23.97 -8.63
C LEU A 294 7.57 -23.70 -9.63
N LEU A 295 8.64 -24.51 -9.58
CA LEU A 295 9.77 -24.44 -10.51
C LEU A 295 9.41 -24.94 -11.91
N LEU A 296 8.48 -25.91 -11.99
CA LEU A 296 7.96 -26.43 -13.26
C LEU A 296 7.06 -25.44 -13.98
N VAL A 297 6.67 -24.32 -13.35
CA VAL A 297 5.95 -23.25 -14.03
C VAL A 297 6.90 -22.56 -15.02
N PRO A 298 6.65 -22.65 -16.36
CA PRO A 298 7.58 -22.13 -17.35
C PRO A 298 7.86 -20.64 -17.15
N GLY A 299 9.14 -20.26 -17.13
CA GLY A 299 9.57 -18.87 -16.92
C GLY A 299 9.65 -18.41 -15.46
N VAL A 300 9.41 -19.31 -14.48
CA VAL A 300 9.78 -19.05 -13.08
C VAL A 300 11.27 -19.35 -12.90
N GLY A 301 12.06 -18.29 -12.67
CA GLY A 301 13.48 -18.41 -12.32
C GLY A 301 13.75 -17.95 -10.89
N ALA A 302 15.01 -18.06 -10.45
CA ALA A 302 15.44 -17.67 -9.09
C ALA A 302 14.98 -16.26 -8.71
N ARG A 303 15.00 -15.30 -9.64
CA ARG A 303 14.55 -13.91 -9.37
C ARG A 303 13.05 -13.82 -9.06
N THR A 304 12.22 -14.60 -9.73
CA THR A 304 10.77 -14.69 -9.47
C THR A 304 10.51 -15.37 -8.13
N ILE A 305 11.26 -16.43 -7.79
CA ILE A 305 11.16 -17.07 -6.47
C ILE A 305 11.49 -16.09 -5.34
N ARG A 306 12.53 -15.24 -5.49
CA ARG A 306 12.83 -14.18 -4.53
C ARG A 306 11.67 -13.20 -4.34
N SER A 307 11.01 -12.79 -5.42
CA SER A 307 9.79 -11.95 -5.34
C SER A 307 8.67 -12.68 -4.61
N LEU A 308 8.44 -13.95 -4.94
CA LEU A 308 7.40 -14.77 -4.33
C LEU A 308 7.66 -15.01 -2.85
N ALA A 309 8.90 -15.12 -2.39
CA ALA A 309 9.22 -15.25 -0.98
C ALA A 309 8.80 -14.01 -0.17
N LEU A 310 9.04 -12.80 -0.70
CA LEU A 310 8.60 -11.56 -0.07
C LEU A 310 7.08 -11.37 -0.13
N VAL A 311 6.43 -11.80 -1.24
CA VAL A 311 4.97 -11.83 -1.35
C VAL A 311 4.37 -12.82 -0.36
N ALA A 312 4.95 -14.01 -0.22
CA ALA A 312 4.54 -15.04 0.72
C ALA A 312 4.63 -14.53 2.16
N GLU A 313 5.68 -13.80 2.53
CA GLU A 313 5.78 -13.20 3.86
C GLU A 313 4.72 -12.09 4.07
N VAL A 314 4.28 -11.36 3.04
CA VAL A 314 3.12 -10.45 3.15
C VAL A 314 1.82 -11.23 3.42
N VAL A 315 1.67 -12.43 2.84
CA VAL A 315 0.49 -13.30 3.00
C VAL A 315 0.51 -14.07 4.33
N HIS A 316 1.65 -14.55 4.80
CA HIS A 316 1.75 -15.49 5.94
C HIS A 316 2.53 -14.93 7.15
N GLY A 317 3.16 -13.77 7.02
CA GLY A 317 3.96 -13.13 8.06
C GLY A 317 3.15 -12.65 9.25
N ALA A 318 3.67 -12.90 10.46
CA ALA A 318 3.16 -12.28 11.69
C ALA A 318 3.53 -10.79 11.76
N PRO A 319 2.82 -9.94 12.54
CA PRO A 319 3.06 -8.49 12.59
C PRO A 319 4.52 -8.05 12.81
N CYS A 320 5.30 -8.79 13.62
CA CYS A 320 6.71 -8.49 13.90
C CYS A 320 7.65 -8.64 12.68
N ARG A 321 7.16 -9.21 11.58
CA ARG A 321 7.89 -9.41 10.33
C ARG A 321 7.97 -8.17 9.45
N PHE A 322 7.15 -7.18 9.75
CA PHE A 322 7.02 -5.97 8.92
C PHE A 322 7.78 -4.77 9.47
N ALA A 323 8.59 -4.95 10.52
CA ALA A 323 9.40 -3.89 11.14
C ALA A 323 10.38 -3.21 10.17
N ASP A 324 10.75 -3.89 9.07
CA ASP A 324 11.65 -3.41 8.01
C ASP A 324 10.94 -3.30 6.65
N PRO A 325 9.96 -2.37 6.48
CA PRO A 325 9.13 -2.29 5.28
C PRO A 325 9.92 -2.04 3.98
N ALA A 326 11.13 -1.46 4.08
CA ALA A 326 12.01 -1.23 2.94
C ALA A 326 12.39 -2.54 2.23
N ARG A 327 12.55 -3.64 2.97
CA ARG A 327 12.91 -4.96 2.42
C ARG A 327 11.92 -5.43 1.36
N PHE A 328 10.64 -5.13 1.53
CA PHE A 328 9.58 -5.57 0.63
C PHE A 328 9.62 -4.89 -0.75
N SER A 329 10.26 -3.72 -0.85
CA SER A 329 10.53 -3.09 -2.16
C SER A 329 11.55 -3.88 -3.00
N LEU A 330 12.32 -4.80 -2.39
CA LEU A 330 13.23 -5.71 -3.09
C LEU A 330 12.49 -6.85 -3.81
N ALA A 331 11.15 -6.91 -3.72
CA ALA A 331 10.35 -7.84 -4.52
C ALA A 331 10.24 -7.33 -5.96
N HIS A 332 9.78 -6.09 -6.14
CA HIS A 332 9.41 -5.55 -7.46
C HIS A 332 9.91 -4.12 -7.69
N GLY A 333 10.92 -3.66 -6.95
CA GLY A 333 11.49 -2.33 -7.11
C GLY A 333 10.51 -1.21 -6.73
N GLY A 334 10.75 -0.03 -7.29
CA GLY A 334 9.92 1.16 -7.07
C GLY A 334 9.66 1.89 -8.37
N LYS A 335 8.49 2.54 -8.46
CA LYS A 335 8.10 3.35 -9.62
C LYS A 335 9.12 4.46 -9.94
N ASP A 336 9.85 4.97 -8.95
CA ASP A 336 10.85 6.02 -9.10
C ASP A 336 12.28 5.46 -9.09
N ARG A 337 12.44 4.14 -9.36
CA ARG A 337 13.71 3.40 -9.35
C ARG A 337 14.35 3.21 -7.97
N HIS A 338 13.56 3.26 -6.90
CA HIS A 338 14.05 3.03 -5.54
C HIS A 338 13.45 1.74 -4.97
N PRO A 339 14.27 0.68 -4.77
CA PRO A 339 15.73 0.61 -4.93
C PRO A 339 16.21 0.49 -6.38
N TYR A 340 15.37 -0.04 -7.26
CA TYR A 340 15.62 -0.19 -8.69
C TYR A 340 14.28 -0.12 -9.46
N PRO A 341 14.30 0.03 -10.81
CA PRO A 341 13.11 0.10 -11.65
C PRO A 341 12.25 -1.16 -11.55
N VAL A 342 10.94 -1.06 -11.74
CA VAL A 342 10.03 -2.20 -11.62
C VAL A 342 10.36 -3.27 -12.67
N PRO A 343 10.75 -4.50 -12.29
CA PRO A 343 11.07 -5.58 -13.22
C PRO A 343 9.77 -6.19 -13.76
N THR A 344 9.19 -5.61 -14.81
CA THR A 344 7.81 -5.92 -15.24
C THR A 344 7.61 -7.40 -15.60
N LYS A 345 8.61 -8.06 -16.20
CA LYS A 345 8.53 -9.50 -16.54
C LYS A 345 8.45 -10.37 -15.28
N VAL A 346 9.24 -10.03 -14.26
CA VAL A 346 9.23 -10.74 -12.97
C VAL A 346 7.91 -10.50 -12.24
N PHE A 347 7.43 -9.25 -12.23
CA PHE A 347 6.15 -8.88 -11.63
C PHE A 347 4.99 -9.66 -12.26
N ASP A 348 4.90 -9.67 -13.59
CA ASP A 348 3.85 -10.38 -14.30
C ASP A 348 3.92 -11.88 -14.01
N LYS A 349 5.13 -12.45 -13.91
CA LYS A 349 5.28 -13.85 -13.55
C LYS A 349 4.85 -14.16 -12.12
N THR A 350 5.15 -13.30 -11.17
CA THR A 350 4.66 -13.39 -9.78
C THR A 350 3.12 -13.40 -9.77
N ILE A 351 2.47 -12.51 -10.53
CA ILE A 351 1.01 -12.45 -10.64
C ILE A 351 0.47 -13.77 -11.22
N ASP A 352 1.07 -14.30 -12.28
CA ASP A 352 0.59 -15.52 -12.93
C ASP A 352 0.70 -16.75 -12.00
N VAL A 353 1.79 -16.84 -11.23
CA VAL A 353 1.98 -17.87 -10.22
C VAL A 353 0.93 -17.78 -9.11
N MET A 354 0.75 -16.59 -8.52
CA MET A 354 -0.26 -16.35 -7.49
C MET A 354 -1.68 -16.65 -8.00
N LYS A 355 -2.00 -16.20 -9.22
CA LYS A 355 -3.30 -16.46 -9.85
C LYS A 355 -3.54 -17.96 -10.04
N SER A 356 -2.53 -18.68 -10.53
CA SER A 356 -2.65 -20.12 -10.72
C SER A 356 -2.84 -20.86 -9.39
N ALA A 357 -2.15 -20.45 -8.33
CA ALA A 357 -2.30 -21.04 -7.01
C ALA A 357 -3.71 -20.84 -6.44
N ILE A 358 -4.25 -19.61 -6.52
CA ILE A 358 -5.60 -19.29 -6.05
C ILE A 358 -6.67 -20.04 -6.84
N VAL A 359 -6.59 -20.05 -8.17
CA VAL A 359 -7.57 -20.74 -9.02
C VAL A 359 -7.61 -22.24 -8.69
N LYS A 360 -6.45 -22.87 -8.46
CA LYS A 360 -6.42 -24.28 -8.05
C LYS A 360 -6.98 -24.51 -6.65
N ALA A 361 -6.64 -23.64 -5.68
CA ALA A 361 -7.14 -23.74 -4.32
C ALA A 361 -8.69 -23.64 -4.28
N LYS A 362 -9.29 -22.75 -5.08
CA LYS A 362 -10.76 -22.66 -5.23
C LYS A 362 -11.41 -23.92 -5.81
N LEU A 363 -10.65 -24.76 -6.52
CA LEU A 363 -11.10 -26.05 -7.04
C LEU A 363 -10.82 -27.22 -6.07
N GLY A 364 -10.44 -26.92 -4.82
CA GLY A 364 -10.10 -27.92 -3.81
C GLY A 364 -8.65 -28.44 -3.91
N ASN A 365 -7.83 -27.90 -4.81
CA ASN A 365 -6.41 -28.25 -4.90
C ASN A 365 -5.55 -27.14 -4.26
N GLU A 366 -5.35 -27.26 -2.96
CA GLU A 366 -4.62 -26.28 -2.14
C GLU A 366 -3.10 -26.40 -2.27
N GLU A 367 -2.56 -27.44 -2.91
CA GLU A 367 -1.14 -27.78 -2.95
C GLU A 367 -0.25 -26.61 -3.40
N ARG A 368 -0.70 -25.84 -4.39
CA ARG A 368 0.05 -24.68 -4.92
C ARG A 368 0.00 -23.46 -4.01
N LEU A 369 -1.12 -23.23 -3.31
CA LEU A 369 -1.22 -22.14 -2.36
C LEU A 369 -0.42 -22.49 -1.10
N ASP A 370 -0.44 -23.76 -0.69
CA ASP A 370 0.42 -24.30 0.35
C ASP A 370 1.91 -24.29 -0.01
N ALA A 371 2.26 -24.42 -1.29
CA ALA A 371 3.64 -24.22 -1.73
C ALA A 371 4.14 -22.78 -1.46
N ILE A 372 3.25 -21.77 -1.58
CA ILE A 372 3.58 -20.38 -1.24
C ILE A 372 3.77 -20.22 0.27
N ARG A 373 2.94 -20.87 1.09
CA ARG A 373 3.11 -20.91 2.56
C ARG A 373 4.44 -21.56 2.96
N ARG A 374 4.76 -22.72 2.37
CA ARG A 374 6.02 -23.43 2.58
C ARG A 374 7.25 -22.61 2.17
N LEU A 375 7.13 -21.76 1.14
CA LEU A 375 8.21 -20.85 0.75
C LEU A 375 8.56 -19.83 1.84
N ASP A 376 7.55 -19.25 2.50
CA ASP A 376 7.76 -18.36 3.64
C ASP A 376 8.35 -19.12 4.84
N GLU A 377 7.86 -20.33 5.13
CA GLU A 377 8.45 -21.18 6.18
C GLU A 377 9.93 -21.52 5.92
N GLN A 378 10.27 -21.88 4.68
CA GLN A 378 11.65 -22.16 4.27
C GLN A 378 12.53 -20.91 4.37
N THR A 379 12.01 -19.75 3.94
CA THR A 379 12.68 -18.45 4.09
C THR A 379 13.02 -18.15 5.54
N ARG A 380 12.10 -18.45 6.47
CA ARG A 380 12.32 -18.29 7.92
C ARG A 380 13.38 -19.25 8.47
N ARG A 381 13.41 -20.51 8.00
CA ARG A 381 14.47 -21.48 8.39
C ARG A 381 15.86 -20.97 8.00
N TYR A 382 15.97 -20.43 6.78
CA TYR A 382 17.22 -19.89 6.29
C TYR A 382 17.64 -18.55 6.94
N GLU A 383 16.75 -17.81 7.61
CA GLU A 383 17.10 -16.55 8.31
C GLU A 383 18.26 -16.75 9.32
N SER A 384 18.39 -17.93 9.92
CA SER A 384 19.42 -18.22 10.92
C SER A 384 20.78 -18.62 10.36
N VAL A 385 20.83 -19.10 9.11
CA VAL A 385 22.04 -19.75 8.53
C VAL A 385 22.48 -19.14 7.20
N ALA A 386 21.60 -18.42 6.50
CA ALA A 386 21.89 -17.89 5.18
C ALA A 386 22.78 -16.65 5.28
N ALA A 387 23.85 -16.67 4.49
CA ALA A 387 24.61 -15.49 4.11
C ALA A 387 24.29 -15.14 2.65
N GLY A 388 24.41 -13.86 2.31
CA GLY A 388 24.19 -13.39 0.95
C GLY A 388 24.94 -12.10 0.67
N PRO A 389 24.77 -11.51 -0.52
CA PRO A 389 25.45 -10.28 -0.89
C PRO A 389 25.11 -9.15 0.09
N ALA A 390 25.99 -8.16 0.17
CA ALA A 390 25.66 -6.91 0.81
C ALA A 390 24.52 -6.21 0.05
N LEU A 391 23.72 -5.41 0.74
CA LEU A 391 22.58 -4.74 0.14
C LEU A 391 22.97 -3.86 -1.07
N PRO A 392 24.05 -3.03 -1.02
CA PRO A 392 24.46 -2.24 -2.17
C PRO A 392 24.78 -3.10 -3.40
N ASP A 393 25.46 -4.24 -3.21
CA ASP A 393 25.83 -5.15 -4.29
C ASP A 393 24.60 -5.80 -4.91
N PHE A 394 23.63 -6.20 -4.07
CA PHE A 394 22.35 -6.73 -4.54
C PHE A 394 21.59 -5.71 -5.39
N ILE A 395 21.50 -4.46 -4.92
CA ILE A 395 20.82 -3.37 -5.64
C ILE A 395 21.56 -3.06 -6.96
N ALA A 396 22.90 -3.03 -6.94
CA ALA A 396 23.71 -2.78 -8.12
C ALA A 396 23.49 -3.88 -9.19
N GLU A 397 23.40 -5.14 -8.78
CA GLU A 397 23.11 -6.25 -9.69
C GLU A 397 21.71 -6.16 -10.29
N GLU A 398 20.70 -5.83 -9.47
CA GLU A 398 19.33 -5.63 -9.94
C GLU A 398 19.23 -4.49 -10.96
N ARG A 399 19.98 -3.40 -10.74
CA ARG A 399 20.08 -2.28 -11.69
C ARG A 399 20.74 -2.72 -13.00
N ARG A 400 21.85 -3.45 -12.93
CA ARG A 400 22.57 -3.97 -14.11
C ARG A 400 21.68 -4.89 -14.96
N ARG A 401 20.87 -5.74 -14.33
CA ARG A 401 19.95 -6.68 -15.00
C ARG A 401 18.57 -6.11 -15.33
N SER A 402 18.31 -4.85 -14.98
CA SER A 402 16.96 -4.28 -15.09
C SER A 402 16.41 -4.38 -16.51
N HIS A 403 17.22 -4.13 -17.54
CA HIS A 403 16.80 -4.27 -18.93
C HIS A 403 16.25 -5.68 -19.25
N HIS A 404 17.00 -6.73 -18.89
CA HIS A 404 16.60 -8.11 -19.17
C HIS A 404 15.28 -8.48 -18.48
N TYR A 405 15.01 -7.91 -17.30
CA TYR A 405 13.77 -8.08 -16.56
C TYR A 405 12.60 -7.17 -17.01
N GLY A 406 12.80 -6.37 -18.07
CA GLY A 406 11.81 -5.39 -18.50
C GLY A 406 11.64 -4.27 -17.47
N GLY A 407 12.75 -3.75 -16.96
CA GLY A 407 12.79 -2.66 -16.00
C GLY A 407 12.04 -1.45 -16.52
N ARG A 408 11.08 -0.97 -15.74
CA ARG A 408 10.26 0.20 -16.09
C ARG A 408 10.02 1.08 -14.87
N SER A 409 10.09 2.38 -15.08
CA SER A 409 9.82 3.39 -14.07
C SER A 409 8.89 4.47 -14.63
N VAL A 410 8.61 5.51 -13.84
CA VAL A 410 7.96 6.73 -14.33
C VAL A 410 8.77 7.42 -15.43
N PHE A 411 10.07 7.16 -15.50
CA PHE A 411 11.00 7.72 -16.50
C PHE A 411 11.06 6.90 -17.81
N GLY A 412 10.29 5.82 -17.92
CA GLY A 412 10.27 4.96 -19.11
C GLY A 412 10.92 3.59 -18.87
N TRP A 413 11.32 2.95 -19.97
CA TRP A 413 11.97 1.63 -19.96
C TRP A 413 13.47 1.77 -19.72
N GLU A 414 14.05 0.80 -19.01
CA GLU A 414 15.48 0.74 -18.83
C GLU A 414 16.18 0.32 -20.13
N PRO A 415 17.18 1.08 -20.57
CA PRO A 415 17.90 0.79 -21.79
C PRO A 415 18.80 -0.44 -21.63
N PRO A 416 19.18 -1.11 -22.73
CA PRO A 416 20.12 -2.23 -22.67
C PRO A 416 21.48 -1.80 -22.10
N PRO A 417 22.23 -2.74 -21.49
CA PRO A 417 23.60 -2.49 -21.06
C PRO A 417 24.47 -1.95 -22.19
N ASP A 418 25.46 -1.11 -21.88
CA ASP A 418 26.26 -0.43 -22.91
C ASP A 418 26.98 -1.40 -23.87
N HIS A 419 27.38 -2.59 -23.40
CA HIS A 419 27.99 -3.62 -24.24
C HIS A 419 27.02 -4.24 -25.28
N GLU A 420 25.71 -4.25 -25.01
CA GLU A 420 24.67 -4.72 -25.94
C GLU A 420 24.19 -3.59 -26.88
N ARG A 421 24.39 -2.32 -26.52
CA ARG A 421 24.08 -1.18 -27.40
C ARG A 421 24.99 -1.14 -28.63
N VAL A 422 26.26 -1.47 -28.45
CA VAL A 422 27.27 -1.42 -29.51
C VAL A 422 26.99 -2.47 -30.60
N SER A 423 26.43 -3.65 -30.26
CA SER A 423 26.09 -4.68 -31.25
C SER A 423 24.89 -4.32 -32.13
N THR A 424 24.01 -3.42 -31.68
CA THR A 424 22.87 -2.94 -32.50
C THR A 424 23.19 -1.77 -33.41
N GLY A 425 24.41 -1.19 -33.29
CA GLY A 425 24.83 0.00 -34.03
C GLY A 425 25.62 -0.24 -35.32
N ARG A 426 26.02 -1.49 -35.64
CA ARG A 426 26.61 -1.83 -36.93
C ARG A 426 25.56 -2.46 -37.85
N LYS A 427 24.85 -1.61 -38.60
CA LYS A 427 24.41 -2.01 -39.95
C LYS A 427 25.61 -1.75 -40.87
N ASP A 428 26.16 -2.82 -41.42
CA ASP A 428 27.19 -2.74 -42.47
C ASP A 428 26.67 -1.93 -43.67
N PRO A 429 27.40 -0.90 -44.15
CA PRO A 429 27.01 -0.13 -45.34
C PRO A 429 27.23 -0.88 -46.67
N HIS A 430 27.66 -2.14 -46.66
CA HIS A 430 28.01 -2.88 -47.86
C HIS A 430 27.19 -4.17 -48.00
N GLN A 431 25.91 -4.01 -48.30
CA GLN A 431 25.13 -5.01 -49.04
C GLN A 431 24.21 -4.30 -50.05
N GLU A 432 24.83 -3.56 -50.96
CA GLU A 432 24.25 -3.22 -52.27
C GLU A 432 24.94 -4.12 -53.30
N ILE A 433 24.33 -5.27 -53.65
CA ILE A 433 24.59 -5.93 -54.95
C ILE A 433 23.28 -6.52 -55.49
N SER A 434 22.84 -5.89 -56.59
CA SER A 434 22.11 -6.38 -57.76
C SER A 434 20.76 -7.09 -57.62
N ALA A 435 19.70 -6.41 -58.08
CA ALA A 435 18.64 -7.03 -58.86
C ALA A 435 18.38 -6.15 -60.10
N GLY A 436 18.61 -6.72 -61.29
CA GLY A 436 18.38 -6.10 -62.59
C GLY A 436 16.88 -5.88 -62.90
N PRO A 437 16.58 -5.20 -64.03
CA PRO A 437 15.31 -4.52 -64.22
C PRO A 437 14.18 -5.49 -64.60
N ARG A 438 12.98 -5.25 -64.09
CA ARG A 438 11.75 -5.85 -64.63
C ARG A 438 10.86 -4.77 -65.24
N LEU A 439 10.56 -5.04 -66.50
CA LEU A 439 9.68 -4.37 -67.45
C LEU A 439 8.34 -3.88 -66.86
N GLU A 440 7.95 -2.71 -67.36
CA GLU A 440 6.60 -2.14 -67.31
C GLU A 440 5.57 -3.08 -67.95
N SER A 441 4.38 -3.14 -67.35
CA SER A 441 3.14 -3.34 -68.11
C SER A 441 1.98 -2.68 -67.36
N ASP A 442 1.52 -1.57 -67.93
CA ASP A 442 0.23 -0.94 -67.67
C ASP A 442 -0.90 -1.88 -68.10
N SER A 443 -1.92 -2.04 -67.25
CA SER A 443 -3.30 -2.27 -67.72
C SER A 443 -4.34 -1.93 -66.64
N ASP A 444 -5.14 -0.92 -66.97
CA ASP A 444 -6.57 -0.78 -66.75
C ASP A 444 -7.14 -0.60 -65.34
N ARG A 445 -7.34 0.68 -65.00
CA ARG A 445 -8.50 1.17 -64.23
C ARG A 445 -9.59 1.65 -65.20
N GLN A 446 -10.70 0.93 -65.28
CA GLN A 446 -12.00 1.53 -65.61
C GLN A 446 -13.00 1.19 -64.51
N GLY A 447 -13.35 2.21 -63.71
CA GLY A 447 -14.45 2.17 -62.77
C GLY A 447 -15.74 2.53 -63.48
N ILE A 448 -16.67 1.57 -63.54
CA ILE A 448 -18.07 1.79 -63.90
C ILE A 448 -18.85 1.95 -62.59
N SER A 449 -19.59 3.05 -62.49
CA SER A 449 -20.67 3.23 -61.51
C SER A 449 -22.00 3.12 -62.27
N PRO A 450 -23.03 2.52 -61.67
CA PRO A 450 -24.32 3.18 -61.78
C PRO A 450 -25.11 3.19 -60.46
N THR A 451 -25.77 4.32 -60.28
CA THR A 451 -27.00 4.54 -59.51
C THR A 451 -28.03 3.42 -59.65
N ARG A 452 -28.45 2.82 -58.54
CA ARG A 452 -29.77 3.02 -57.91
C ARG A 452 -29.84 2.30 -56.56
#